data_AF-A0A8J3B847-F1
#
_entry.id   AF-A0A8J3B847-F1
#
_cell.length_a   1.000
_cell.length_b   1.000
_cell.length_c   1.000
_cell.angle_alpha   90.00
_cell.angle_beta   90.00
_cell.angle_gamma   90.00
#
_symmetry.space_group_name_H-M   'P 1'
#
loop_
_entity.id
_entity.type
_entity.pdbx_description
1 polymer ?
#
loop_
_entity_poly.entity_id
_entity_poly.type
_entity_poly.pdbx_seq_one_letter_code
_entity_poly.pdbx_strand_id
1 'polypeptide(L)'
;MQDATCTVCPAQVLGLGEFDVVERPGRDYPYDVGVGYRLGPQGQPVRVHPFRAGVPPAPYASADLPTPMLDDVAAPRDALDLPEDVIDLEAWVIAVLRAAGPRRVERALAACEDAAGDRFPPADVLAAIRRVFSTEVLANA
;
A
#
# COMPACT_ATOMS: atom_id res chain seq x y z
N MET A 1 8.31 -5.16 -15.99
CA MET A 1 7.30 -4.32 -16.68
C MET A 1 6.15 -4.14 -15.72
N GLN A 2 5.90 -2.89 -15.31
CA GLN A 2 4.72 -2.33 -14.59
C GLN A 2 4.25 -3.02 -13.30
N ASP A 3 4.43 -2.37 -12.14
CA ASP A 3 3.39 -2.22 -11.08
C ASP A 3 3.89 -1.61 -9.74
N ALA A 4 4.77 -0.60 -9.79
CA ALA A 4 5.11 0.18 -8.57
C ALA A 4 3.91 1.00 -8.07
N THR A 5 2.92 1.26 -8.92
CA THR A 5 1.56 1.48 -8.46
C THR A 5 0.59 1.06 -9.57
N CYS A 6 -0.65 0.67 -9.22
CA CYS A 6 -1.63 0.27 -10.21
C CYS A 6 -1.72 1.34 -11.31
N THR A 7 -1.77 0.90 -12.58
CA THR A 7 -1.71 1.79 -13.77
C THR A 7 -2.74 2.94 -13.73
N VAL A 8 -3.80 2.77 -12.93
CA VAL A 8 -4.93 3.70 -12.79
C VAL A 8 -4.88 4.54 -11.50
N CYS A 9 -3.73 4.65 -10.86
CA CYS A 9 -3.61 5.35 -9.59
C CYS A 9 -3.24 6.82 -9.77
N PRO A 10 -3.92 7.74 -9.06
CA PRO A 10 -3.57 9.15 -9.13
C PRO A 10 -2.15 9.44 -8.65
N ALA A 11 -1.61 8.66 -7.70
CA ALA A 11 -0.24 8.86 -7.17
C ALA A 11 0.89 8.61 -8.20
N GLN A 12 0.57 8.15 -9.42
CA GLN A 12 1.54 8.11 -10.52
C GLN A 12 1.84 9.49 -11.08
N VAL A 13 0.89 10.42 -10.96
CA VAL A 13 0.93 11.73 -11.61
C VAL A 13 0.63 12.90 -10.66
N LEU A 14 0.10 12.61 -9.47
CA LEU A 14 -0.26 13.58 -8.43
C LEU A 14 0.53 13.32 -7.14
N GLY A 15 0.82 14.40 -6.39
CA GLY A 15 1.44 14.36 -5.08
C GLY A 15 0.48 14.01 -3.96
N LEU A 16 1.03 13.62 -2.79
CA LEU A 16 0.24 13.45 -1.57
C LEU A 16 -0.45 14.79 -1.23
N GLY A 17 -1.76 14.73 -0.95
CA GLY A 17 -2.59 15.92 -0.72
C GLY A 17 -3.41 16.34 -1.93
N GLU A 18 -3.07 15.86 -3.13
CA GLU A 18 -3.82 16.14 -4.36
C GLU A 18 -4.85 15.03 -4.71
N PHE A 19 -4.91 13.98 -3.89
CA PHE A 19 -5.91 12.92 -3.97
C PHE A 19 -6.39 12.48 -2.58
N ASP A 20 -7.61 11.98 -2.52
CA ASP A 20 -8.13 11.32 -1.32
C ASP A 20 -7.63 9.87 -1.24
N VAL A 21 -7.43 9.39 -0.02
CA VAL A 21 -7.09 7.99 0.24
C VAL A 21 -8.29 7.32 0.90
N VAL A 22 -8.76 6.23 0.32
CA VAL A 22 -9.93 5.49 0.83
C VAL A 22 -9.53 4.07 1.19
N GLU A 23 -10.22 3.52 2.19
CA GLU A 23 -9.89 2.23 2.80
C GLU A 23 -9.86 1.08 1.78
N ARG A 24 -10.87 1.01 0.90
CA ARG A 24 -11.01 -0.06 -0.09
C ARG A 24 -11.60 0.46 -1.40
N PRO A 25 -11.37 -0.23 -2.53
CA PRO A 25 -12.11 0.04 -3.76
C PRO A 25 -13.62 -0.09 -3.54
N GLY A 26 -14.40 0.80 -4.14
CA GLY A 26 -15.85 0.84 -3.98
C GLY A 26 -16.56 1.37 -5.22
N ARG A 27 -17.88 1.16 -5.28
CA ARG A 27 -18.73 1.66 -6.39
C ARG A 27 -18.70 3.19 -6.49
N ASP A 28 -18.48 3.86 -5.37
CA ASP A 28 -18.41 5.31 -5.28
C ASP A 28 -17.11 5.90 -5.86
N TYR A 29 -16.16 5.03 -6.23
CA TYR A 29 -14.85 5.40 -6.76
C TYR A 29 -14.60 4.75 -8.15
N PRO A 30 -15.47 5.01 -9.14
CA PRO A 30 -15.32 4.44 -10.48
C PRO A 30 -14.04 4.93 -11.14
N TYR A 31 -13.49 4.08 -12.01
CA TYR A 31 -12.40 4.47 -12.90
C TYR A 31 -12.95 5.38 -14.01
N ASP A 32 -12.26 6.49 -14.27
CA ASP A 32 -12.58 7.40 -15.35
C ASP A 32 -11.49 7.34 -16.45
N VAL A 33 -11.90 7.02 -17.67
CA VAL A 33 -11.01 6.84 -18.83
C VAL A 33 -10.45 8.16 -19.36
N GLY A 34 -11.12 9.29 -19.11
CA GLY A 34 -10.70 10.61 -19.56
C GLY A 34 -9.55 11.17 -18.75
N VAL A 35 -9.54 10.89 -17.44
CA VAL A 35 -8.44 11.34 -16.54
C VAL A 35 -7.42 10.24 -16.23
N GLY A 36 -7.76 8.97 -16.45
CA GLY A 36 -6.83 7.85 -16.28
C GLY A 36 -6.66 7.34 -14.86
N TYR A 37 -7.55 7.72 -13.93
CA TYR A 37 -7.59 7.20 -12.56
C TYR A 37 -9.01 7.23 -11.97
N ARG A 38 -9.17 6.76 -10.73
CA ARG A 38 -10.47 6.74 -10.04
C ARG A 38 -10.85 8.11 -9.50
N LEU A 39 -12.12 8.46 -9.62
CA LEU A 39 -12.69 9.70 -9.10
C LEU A 39 -13.70 9.42 -7.99
N GLY A 40 -13.74 10.28 -6.99
CA GLY A 40 -14.78 10.27 -5.96
C GLY A 40 -16.08 10.94 -6.40
N PRO A 41 -17.11 10.92 -5.55
CA PRO A 41 -18.43 11.48 -5.87
C PRO A 41 -18.43 12.97 -6.24
N GLN A 42 -17.39 13.71 -5.84
CA GLN A 42 -17.23 15.14 -6.09
C GLN A 42 -16.20 15.41 -7.21
N GLY A 43 -15.75 14.36 -7.91
CA GLY A 43 -14.78 14.45 -9.00
C GLY A 43 -13.32 14.55 -8.54
N GLN A 44 -13.04 14.37 -7.25
CA GLN A 44 -11.67 14.39 -6.74
C GLN A 44 -10.94 13.08 -7.05
N PRO A 45 -9.61 13.08 -7.31
CA PRO A 45 -8.85 11.87 -7.50
C PRO A 45 -8.84 10.98 -6.25
N VAL A 46 -8.93 9.66 -6.43
CA VAL A 46 -8.99 8.69 -5.32
C VAL A 46 -7.97 7.57 -5.45
N ARG A 47 -7.22 7.32 -4.38
CA ARG A 47 -6.33 6.18 -4.21
C ARG A 47 -6.95 5.17 -3.26
N VAL A 48 -7.24 3.98 -3.78
CA VAL A 48 -7.96 2.91 -3.07
C VAL A 48 -7.05 1.92 -2.34
N HIS A 49 -5.74 2.22 -2.27
CA HIS A 49 -4.74 1.33 -1.68
C HIS A 49 -3.91 2.09 -0.61
N PRO A 50 -4.48 2.42 0.56
CA PRO A 50 -3.85 3.30 1.57
C PRO A 50 -2.44 2.86 1.95
N PHE A 51 -2.22 1.55 2.12
CA PHE A 51 -0.91 0.98 2.43
C PHE A 51 0.18 1.36 1.42
N ARG A 52 -0.12 1.30 0.12
CA ARG A 52 0.85 1.69 -0.92
C ARG A 52 1.13 3.20 -0.90
N ALA A 53 0.30 4.01 -0.25
CA ALA A 53 0.46 5.46 -0.18
C ALA A 53 1.36 5.84 0.99
N GLY A 54 1.55 4.90 1.93
CA GLY A 54 2.23 5.15 3.19
C GLY A 54 1.45 6.08 4.12
N VAL A 55 0.16 6.33 3.87
CA VAL A 55 -0.68 7.22 4.69
C VAL A 55 -2.04 6.57 5.00
N PRO A 56 -2.66 6.86 6.15
CA PRO A 56 -4.00 6.39 6.46
C PRO A 56 -5.04 6.87 5.44
N PRO A 57 -6.20 6.18 5.32
CA PRO A 57 -7.32 6.72 4.57
C PRO A 57 -7.81 8.03 5.18
N ALA A 58 -7.89 9.07 4.34
CA ALA A 58 -8.47 10.37 4.69
C ALA A 58 -8.80 11.18 3.43
N PRO A 59 -9.73 12.15 3.55
CA PRO A 59 -10.04 13.10 2.48
C PRO A 59 -8.98 14.21 2.38
N TYR A 60 -7.73 13.86 2.08
CA TYR A 60 -6.62 14.82 2.04
C TYR A 60 -6.86 15.96 1.04
N ALA A 61 -7.37 15.65 -0.16
CA ALA A 61 -7.60 16.66 -1.19
C ALA A 61 -8.97 17.34 -1.01
N SER A 62 -10.02 16.56 -0.79
CA SER A 62 -11.38 17.11 -0.74
C SER A 62 -11.69 17.89 0.53
N ALA A 63 -10.98 17.62 1.63
CA ALA A 63 -11.15 18.33 2.90
C ALA A 63 -9.90 19.15 3.31
N ASP A 64 -8.92 19.33 2.42
CA ASP A 64 -7.69 20.08 2.65
C ASP A 64 -6.99 19.68 3.96
N LEU A 65 -6.89 18.36 4.20
CA LEU A 65 -6.26 17.84 5.41
C LEU A 65 -4.75 17.77 5.26
N PRO A 66 -3.98 18.08 6.32
CA PRO A 66 -2.54 17.97 6.30
C PRO A 66 -2.11 16.53 6.00
N THR A 67 -1.13 16.38 5.11
CA THR A 67 -0.55 15.08 4.80
C THR A 67 0.45 14.69 5.89
N PRO A 68 0.35 13.47 6.46
CA PRO A 68 1.33 13.02 7.43
C PRO A 68 2.69 12.87 6.74
N MET A 69 3.75 13.27 7.43
CA MET A 69 5.11 12.97 6.98
C MET A 69 5.28 11.43 6.99
N LEU A 70 5.79 10.87 5.90
CA LEU A 70 5.87 9.41 5.70
C LEU A 70 6.69 8.69 6.79
N ASP A 71 7.57 9.41 7.50
CA ASP A 71 8.37 8.88 8.61
C ASP A 71 7.56 8.71 9.92
N ASP A 72 6.43 9.39 10.07
CA ASP A 72 5.61 9.40 11.30
C ASP A 72 4.43 8.40 11.28
N VAL A 73 4.18 7.76 10.14
CA VAL A 73 3.06 6.80 10.02
C VAL A 73 3.52 5.44 10.52
N ALA A 74 3.42 5.23 11.84
CA ALA A 74 3.48 3.89 12.41
C ALA A 74 2.42 3.01 11.73
N ALA A 75 2.82 1.86 11.19
CA ALA A 75 1.88 0.90 10.64
C ALA A 75 0.80 0.59 11.71
N PRO A 76 -0.50 0.65 11.37
CA PRO A 76 -1.53 0.39 12.34
C PRO A 76 -1.41 -1.07 12.82
N ARG A 77 -1.71 -1.34 14.10
CA ARG A 77 -1.37 -2.62 14.76
C ARG A 77 -2.07 -3.84 14.12
N ASP A 78 -3.23 -3.62 13.51
CA ASP A 78 -3.98 -4.58 12.72
C ASP A 78 -3.30 -4.92 11.38
N ALA A 79 -2.48 -4.01 10.82
CA ALA A 79 -1.64 -4.31 9.66
C ALA A 79 -0.48 -5.29 9.98
N LEU A 80 -0.31 -5.67 11.25
CA LEU A 80 0.59 -6.76 11.66
C LEU A 80 -0.12 -8.11 11.73
N ASP A 81 -1.44 -8.15 11.73
CA ASP A 81 -2.19 -9.41 11.67
C ASP A 81 -2.10 -10.00 10.26
N LEU A 82 -1.87 -11.32 10.19
CA LEU A 82 -1.77 -12.01 8.91
C LEU A 82 -3.12 -11.91 8.15
N PRO A 83 -3.12 -11.42 6.90
CA PRO A 83 -4.36 -11.23 6.15
C PRO A 83 -5.06 -12.57 5.84
N GLU A 84 -6.35 -12.48 5.50
CA GLU A 84 -7.15 -13.61 5.04
C GLU A 84 -6.99 -13.85 3.53
N ASP A 85 -6.75 -12.79 2.75
CA ASP A 85 -6.60 -12.82 1.30
C ASP A 85 -5.15 -12.64 0.88
N VAL A 86 -4.72 -13.40 -0.13
CA VAL A 86 -3.39 -13.34 -0.72
C VAL A 86 -3.11 -12.00 -1.40
N ILE A 87 -4.15 -11.30 -1.84
CA ILE A 87 -4.05 -9.97 -2.47
C ILE A 87 -3.44 -8.95 -1.49
N ASP A 88 -3.70 -9.11 -0.19
CA ASP A 88 -3.22 -8.21 0.87
C ASP A 88 -1.86 -8.62 1.45
N LEU A 89 -1.32 -9.78 1.05
CA LEU A 89 -0.08 -10.33 1.60
C LEU A 89 1.13 -9.44 1.36
N GLU A 90 1.23 -8.81 0.20
CA GLU A 90 2.31 -7.86 -0.12
C GLU A 90 2.27 -6.63 0.79
N ALA A 91 1.07 -6.10 1.06
CA ALA A 91 0.88 -4.94 1.93
C ALA A 91 1.25 -5.28 3.39
N TRP A 92 0.89 -6.48 3.85
CA TRP A 92 1.27 -6.97 5.17
C TRP A 92 2.79 -7.14 5.31
N VAL A 93 3.48 -7.72 4.32
CA VAL A 93 4.96 -7.84 4.36
C VAL A 93 5.62 -6.46 4.48
N ILE A 94 5.16 -5.45 3.72
CA ILE A 94 5.68 -4.08 3.82
C ILE A 94 5.48 -3.52 5.24
N ALA A 95 4.29 -3.70 5.82
CA ALA A 95 3.98 -3.22 7.16
C ALA A 95 4.89 -3.85 8.23
N VAL A 96 5.11 -5.16 8.15
CA VAL A 96 6.01 -5.90 9.06
C VAL A 96 7.46 -5.40 8.92
N LEU A 97 7.94 -5.18 7.70
CA LEU A 97 9.30 -4.68 7.46
C LEU A 97 9.50 -3.26 8.00
N ARG A 98 8.53 -2.36 7.76
CA ARG A 98 8.57 -0.98 8.30
C ARG A 98 8.55 -0.97 9.82
N ALA A 99 7.70 -1.79 10.44
CA ALA A 99 7.63 -1.91 11.89
C ALA A 99 8.91 -2.49 12.51
N ALA A 100 9.58 -3.41 11.82
CA ALA A 100 10.83 -4.00 12.28
C ALA A 100 12.03 -3.03 12.22
N GLY A 101 11.99 -2.09 11.27
CA GLY A 101 13.06 -1.14 11.00
C GLY A 101 14.29 -1.77 10.30
N PRO A 102 15.22 -0.94 9.78
CA PRO A 102 16.25 -1.36 8.84
C PRO A 102 17.26 -2.37 9.42
N ARG A 103 17.43 -2.40 10.73
CA ARG A 103 18.38 -3.31 11.40
C ARG A 103 17.84 -4.73 11.63
N ARG A 104 16.57 -5.00 11.31
CA ARG A 104 15.90 -6.28 11.62
C ARG A 104 15.18 -6.91 10.43
N VAL A 105 15.44 -6.43 9.22
CA VAL A 105 14.77 -6.84 7.97
C VAL A 105 14.85 -8.36 7.75
N GLU A 106 16.03 -8.97 7.90
CA GLU A 106 16.20 -10.43 7.71
C GLU A 106 15.34 -11.26 8.69
N ARG A 107 15.27 -10.82 9.96
CA ARG A 107 14.46 -11.49 10.97
C ARG A 107 12.97 -11.29 10.74
N ALA A 108 12.58 -10.11 10.28
CA ALA A 108 11.21 -9.78 9.94
C ALA A 108 10.72 -10.60 8.73
N LEU A 109 11.58 -10.79 7.73
CA LEU A 109 11.34 -11.67 6.59
C LEU A 109 11.09 -13.12 7.00
N ALA A 110 11.98 -13.69 7.80
CA ALA A 110 11.81 -15.08 8.27
C ALA A 110 10.49 -15.25 9.02
N ALA A 111 10.14 -14.28 9.88
CA ALA A 111 8.85 -14.28 10.57
C ALA A 111 7.66 -14.13 9.61
N CYS A 112 7.80 -13.37 8.52
CA CYS A 112 6.78 -13.26 7.48
C CYS A 112 6.56 -14.59 6.76
N GLU A 113 7.65 -15.27 6.36
CA GLU A 113 7.59 -16.57 5.69
C GLU A 113 6.93 -17.62 6.59
N ASP A 114 7.37 -17.72 7.85
CA ASP A 114 6.82 -18.66 8.82
C ASP A 114 5.32 -18.42 9.06
N ALA A 115 4.94 -17.17 9.34
CA ALA A 115 3.54 -16.85 9.65
C ALA A 115 2.61 -17.01 8.43
N ALA A 116 3.07 -16.63 7.23
CA ALA A 116 2.25 -16.74 6.02
C ALA A 116 2.20 -18.18 5.46
N GLY A 117 3.25 -18.98 5.67
CA GLY A 117 3.36 -20.34 5.15
C GLY A 117 2.31 -21.31 5.70
N ASP A 118 1.76 -21.04 6.88
CA ASP A 118 0.68 -21.82 7.49
C ASP A 118 -0.67 -21.62 6.76
N ARG A 119 -0.85 -20.51 6.04
CA ARG A 119 -2.13 -20.11 5.44
C ARG A 119 -2.10 -20.07 3.92
N PHE A 120 -1.00 -19.62 3.33
CA PHE A 120 -0.90 -19.37 1.90
C PHE A 120 0.03 -20.38 1.22
N PRO A 121 -0.19 -20.69 -0.07
CA PRO A 121 0.74 -21.50 -0.84
C PRO A 121 2.14 -20.89 -0.82
N PRO A 122 3.22 -21.68 -0.67
CA PRO A 122 4.59 -21.17 -0.60
C PRO A 122 4.99 -20.31 -1.82
N ALA A 123 4.44 -20.61 -3.00
CA ALA A 123 4.67 -19.84 -4.21
C ALA A 123 4.15 -18.40 -4.10
N ASP A 124 3.01 -18.20 -3.44
CA ASP A 124 2.39 -16.89 -3.28
C ASP A 124 3.11 -16.05 -2.22
N VAL A 125 3.53 -16.67 -1.11
CA VAL A 125 4.34 -16.04 -0.06
C VAL A 125 5.66 -15.54 -0.63
N LEU A 126 6.39 -16.40 -1.35
CA LEU A 126 7.65 -16.02 -1.99
C LEU A 126 7.47 -14.96 -3.08
N ALA A 127 6.34 -15.01 -3.82
CA ALA A 127 6.03 -14.00 -4.82
C ALA A 127 5.80 -12.62 -4.18
N ALA A 128 5.04 -12.55 -3.08
CA ALA A 128 4.81 -11.32 -2.33
C ALA A 128 6.13 -10.74 -1.79
N ILE A 129 6.95 -11.55 -1.13
CA ILE A 129 8.25 -11.12 -0.58
C ILE A 129 9.17 -10.59 -1.69
N ARG A 130 9.29 -11.31 -2.81
CA ARG A 130 10.13 -10.88 -3.94
C ARG A 130 9.67 -9.55 -4.53
N ARG A 131 8.36 -9.30 -4.62
CA ARG A 131 7.82 -8.03 -5.10
C ARG A 131 8.23 -6.89 -4.17
N VAL A 132 8.06 -7.05 -2.85
CA VAL A 132 8.43 -6.03 -1.86
C VAL A 132 9.91 -5.66 -1.94
N PHE A 133 10.81 -6.64 -2.07
CA PHE A 133 12.24 -6.36 -2.16
C PHE A 133 12.65 -5.74 -3.50
N SER A 134 11.99 -6.12 -4.60
CA SER A 134 12.24 -5.52 -5.90
C SER A 134 11.85 -4.03 -5.95
N THR A 135 10.90 -3.60 -5.10
CA THR A 135 10.45 -2.21 -5.01
C THR A 135 11.25 -1.38 -3.99
N GLU A 136 11.68 -1.94 -2.86
CA GLU A 136 12.38 -1.20 -1.79
C GLU A 136 13.89 -1.00 -2.08
N VAL A 137 14.53 -1.90 -2.83
CA VAL A 137 15.95 -1.77 -3.23
C VAL A 137 16.17 -0.58 -4.20
N LEU A 138 15.14 -0.14 -4.92
CA LEU A 138 15.21 1.02 -5.82
C LEU A 138 14.86 2.36 -5.14
N ALA A 139 14.34 2.34 -3.92
CA ALA A 139 14.03 3.57 -3.16
C ALA A 139 15.22 4.05 -2.31
N ASN A 140 16.27 3.23 -2.14
CA ASN A 140 17.47 3.51 -1.35
C ASN A 140 18.79 3.30 -2.13
N ALA A 141 18.73 3.28 -3.47
CA ALA A 141 19.89 3.22 -4.38
C ALA A 141 19.93 4.48 -5.25
#